data_AF-A0A7J9J5T2-F1
#
_entry.id   AF-A0A7J9J5T2-F1
#
_cell.length_a   1.000
_cell.length_b   1.000
_cell.length_c   1.000
_cell.angle_alpha   90.00
_cell.angle_beta   90.00
_cell.angle_gamma   90.00
#
_symmetry.space_group_name_H-M   'P 1'
#
loop_
_entity.id
_entity.type
_entity.pdbx_description
1 polymer ?
#
loop_
_entity_poly.entity_id
_entity_poly.type
_entity_poly.pdbx_seq_one_letter_code
_entity_poly.pdbx_strand_id
1 'polypeptide(L)'
;MVDYWITFNEPHVFCMLTYCAGAWPGGHPDMIEAATSALPTGVFRQALHWMAIAHSKAYDYIHEQSSTLSKKVVGVAHNVSFTRPYGLFDVAAVTLANSLTLFPYVDSICDKLDFIGINYYGQEVISGAGLKLVETDEYSESGRGVYPDGLFRLLIDFHERYKHLKVPFIITENGIADETDVIRRPYLLEHLLAVYAAMLKGVPVLGYLFWTISDNWEWADGYGPKFGLVAVDRANGLVRIPRPSYYLFTKVVTTGKITREDREKAWNELQKAAKEKQTRPFYREVNKQGLMYAGGLDEPTQRPFIERDWRFGHYEMEGLQDPLSRLSRYLLRPFSLRKKRKHKKVNSELVLEPLELSA
;
A
#
# COMPACT_ATOMS: atom_id res chain seq x y z
N MET A 1 -17.30 14.04 -21.29
CA MET A 1 -15.86 13.67 -21.26
C MET A 1 -15.45 13.07 -19.93
N VAL A 2 -16.01 13.48 -18.78
CA VAL A 2 -15.64 12.90 -17.48
C VAL A 2 -16.66 11.85 -17.04
N ASP A 3 -16.18 10.63 -16.75
CA ASP A 3 -16.98 9.50 -16.27
C ASP A 3 -17.00 9.43 -14.72
N TYR A 4 -15.86 9.67 -14.08
CA TYR A 4 -15.69 9.63 -12.62
C TYR A 4 -14.98 10.88 -12.12
N TRP A 5 -15.41 11.37 -10.95
CA TRP A 5 -14.80 12.52 -10.27
C TRP A 5 -14.19 12.07 -8.95
N ILE A 6 -12.91 12.38 -8.75
CA ILE A 6 -12.24 12.28 -7.45
C ILE A 6 -12.02 13.70 -6.97
N THR A 7 -12.65 14.05 -5.84
CA THR A 7 -12.56 15.40 -5.26
C THR A 7 -11.23 15.63 -4.54
N PHE A 8 -10.74 14.63 -3.80
CA PHE A 8 -9.47 14.67 -3.09
C PHE A 8 -8.73 13.35 -3.25
N ASN A 9 -7.40 13.44 -3.39
CA ASN A 9 -6.47 12.32 -3.29
C ASN A 9 -5.77 12.40 -1.92
N GLU A 10 -5.85 11.32 -1.15
CA GLU A 10 -5.14 11.10 0.12
C GLU A 10 -5.20 12.27 1.14
N PRO A 11 -6.40 12.76 1.50
CA PRO A 11 -6.55 13.98 2.29
C PRO A 11 -5.89 13.89 3.69
N HIS A 12 -5.92 12.72 4.32
CA HIS A 12 -5.27 12.50 5.61
C HIS A 12 -3.73 12.41 5.49
N VAL A 13 -3.20 11.93 4.38
CA VAL A 13 -1.75 11.95 4.13
C VAL A 13 -1.26 13.38 4.00
N PHE A 14 -1.98 14.20 3.21
CA PHE A 14 -1.72 15.64 3.13
C PHE A 14 -1.75 16.30 4.52
N CYS A 15 -2.82 16.09 5.29
CA CYS A 15 -2.92 16.71 6.61
C CYS A 15 -1.83 16.26 7.58
N MET A 16 -1.47 14.97 7.54
CA MET A 16 -0.43 14.41 8.39
C MET A 16 0.96 14.96 8.02
N LEU A 17 1.31 14.96 6.73
CA LEU A 17 2.64 15.39 6.29
C LEU A 17 2.83 16.90 6.39
N THR A 18 1.76 17.68 6.20
CA THR A 18 1.80 19.14 6.34
C THR A 18 1.76 19.56 7.81
N TYR A 19 0.71 19.18 8.55
CA TYR A 19 0.45 19.78 9.87
C TYR A 19 0.98 18.98 11.06
N CYS A 20 1.29 17.69 10.89
CA CYS A 20 1.89 16.89 11.97
C CYS A 20 3.40 16.74 11.80
N ALA A 21 3.85 16.36 10.59
CA ALA A 21 5.26 16.11 10.32
C ALA A 21 6.03 17.35 9.86
N GLY A 22 5.36 18.37 9.31
CA GLY A 22 6.02 19.55 8.74
C GLY A 22 6.91 19.23 7.53
N ALA A 23 6.69 18.08 6.88
CA ALA A 23 7.49 17.60 5.76
C ALA A 23 6.96 18.13 4.41
N TRP A 24 5.70 18.53 4.35
CA TRP A 24 5.05 19.07 3.15
C TRP A 24 4.78 20.58 3.26
N PRO A 25 4.67 21.29 2.12
CA PRO A 25 4.46 22.73 2.11
C PRO A 25 3.21 23.16 2.89
N GLY A 26 3.32 24.30 3.57
CA GLY A 26 2.21 24.93 4.29
C GLY A 26 2.16 24.62 5.79
N GLY A 27 3.06 23.77 6.30
CA GLY A 27 3.17 23.48 7.73
C GLY A 27 4.59 23.64 8.25
N HIS A 28 4.74 24.48 9.28
CA HIS A 28 5.92 24.55 10.13
C HIS A 28 5.47 24.39 11.59
N PRO A 29 4.89 23.23 11.95
CA PRO A 29 4.29 23.07 13.27
C PRO A 29 5.38 23.20 14.34
N ASP A 30 5.08 23.99 15.37
CA ASP A 30 5.92 23.99 16.56
C ASP A 30 5.73 22.68 17.35
N MET A 31 6.56 22.48 18.39
CA MET A 31 6.49 21.25 19.19
C MET A 31 5.13 21.03 19.86
N ILE A 32 4.43 22.09 20.24
CA ILE A 32 3.12 22.00 20.89
C ILE A 32 2.07 21.64 19.85
N GLU A 33 2.09 22.28 18.69
CA GLU A 33 1.19 21.97 17.58
C GLU A 33 1.37 20.53 17.11
N ALA A 34 2.60 20.08 16.92
CA ALA A 34 2.90 18.68 16.58
C ALA A 34 2.37 17.71 17.65
N ALA A 35 2.63 17.98 18.94
CA ALA A 35 2.21 17.14 20.05
C ALA A 35 0.68 17.10 20.26
N THR A 36 -0.01 18.18 19.90
CA THR A 36 -1.47 18.32 20.07
C THR A 36 -2.24 18.05 18.78
N SER A 37 -1.55 17.87 17.65
CA SER A 37 -2.14 17.72 16.31
C SER A 37 -3.22 16.65 16.23
N ALA A 38 -3.02 15.50 16.88
CA ALA A 38 -3.93 14.36 16.87
C ALA A 38 -5.10 14.46 17.88
N LEU A 39 -5.09 15.46 18.78
CA LEU A 39 -6.18 15.69 19.73
C LEU A 39 -7.47 16.07 19.00
N PRO A 40 -8.66 15.90 19.63
CA PRO A 40 -9.95 16.26 19.03
C PRO A 40 -10.01 17.68 18.45
N THR A 41 -9.33 18.63 19.09
CA THR A 41 -9.23 20.04 18.67
C THR A 41 -7.93 20.35 17.94
N GLY A 42 -7.10 19.34 17.63
CA GLY A 42 -5.82 19.50 16.97
C GLY A 42 -5.96 19.85 15.48
N VAL A 43 -4.93 20.47 14.93
CA VAL A 43 -4.91 20.99 13.55
C VAL A 43 -5.19 19.90 12.49
N PHE A 44 -4.75 18.66 12.72
CA PHE A 44 -4.99 17.54 11.81
C PHE A 44 -6.49 17.28 11.62
N ARG A 45 -7.25 17.21 12.72
CA ARG A 45 -8.69 16.97 12.67
C ARG A 45 -9.45 18.16 12.13
N GLN A 46 -9.03 19.38 12.46
CA GLN A 46 -9.63 20.60 11.91
C GLN A 46 -9.46 20.69 10.39
N ALA A 47 -8.25 20.44 9.87
CA ALA A 47 -7.98 20.44 8.44
C ALA A 47 -8.80 19.36 7.72
N LEU A 48 -8.81 18.13 8.23
CA LEU A 48 -9.64 17.05 7.68
C LEU A 48 -11.13 17.38 7.70
N HIS A 49 -11.63 18.02 8.75
CA HIS A 49 -13.02 18.45 8.84
C HIS A 49 -13.37 19.46 7.74
N TRP A 50 -12.52 20.45 7.48
CA TRP A 50 -12.74 21.40 6.39
C TRP A 50 -12.63 20.76 5.01
N MET A 51 -11.72 19.79 4.82
CA MET A 51 -11.66 19.00 3.59
C MET A 51 -12.92 18.17 3.38
N ALA A 52 -13.49 17.58 4.45
CA ALA A 52 -14.76 16.86 4.39
C ALA A 52 -15.92 17.80 4.00
N ILE A 53 -16.01 19.00 4.59
CA ILE A 53 -17.00 20.02 4.18
C ILE A 53 -16.81 20.41 2.71
N ALA A 54 -15.57 20.62 2.27
CA ALA A 54 -15.26 20.96 0.88
C ALA A 54 -15.67 19.82 -0.07
N HIS A 55 -15.44 18.57 0.32
CA HIS A 55 -15.87 17.38 -0.41
C HIS A 55 -17.39 17.36 -0.55
N SER A 56 -18.15 17.51 0.55
CA SER A 56 -19.62 17.49 0.51
C SER A 56 -20.18 18.60 -0.39
N LYS A 57 -19.63 19.81 -0.30
CA LYS A 57 -20.04 20.93 -1.18
C LYS A 57 -19.71 20.67 -2.65
N ALA A 58 -18.54 20.11 -2.94
CA ALA A 58 -18.15 19.76 -4.30
C ALA A 58 -19.02 18.62 -4.86
N TYR A 59 -19.34 17.62 -4.05
CA TYR A 59 -20.27 16.55 -4.39
C TYR A 59 -21.63 17.13 -4.79
N ASP A 60 -22.24 17.94 -3.92
CA ASP A 60 -23.55 18.54 -4.19
C ASP A 60 -23.54 19.37 -5.48
N TYR A 61 -22.53 20.21 -5.65
CA TYR A 61 -22.37 21.01 -6.87
C TYR A 61 -22.22 20.16 -8.14
N ILE A 62 -21.39 19.12 -8.12
CA ILE A 62 -21.19 18.23 -9.29
C ILE A 62 -22.50 17.48 -9.61
N HIS A 63 -23.24 17.05 -8.60
CA HIS A 63 -24.53 16.38 -8.78
C HIS A 63 -25.63 17.32 -9.28
N GLU A 64 -25.64 18.60 -8.87
CA GLU A 64 -26.54 19.61 -9.43
C GLU A 64 -26.32 19.82 -10.94
N GLN A 65 -25.09 19.62 -11.43
CA GLN A 65 -24.78 19.64 -12.87
C GLN A 65 -25.08 18.31 -13.58
N SER A 66 -25.56 17.29 -12.87
CA SER A 66 -25.96 16.02 -13.48
C SER A 66 -27.24 16.19 -14.28
N SER A 67 -27.32 15.51 -15.42
CA SER A 67 -28.54 15.39 -16.19
C SER A 67 -28.92 13.91 -16.32
N THR A 68 -30.16 13.65 -16.76
CA THR A 68 -30.64 12.28 -17.04
C THR A 68 -29.77 11.54 -18.07
N LEU A 69 -29.07 12.26 -18.94
CA LEU A 69 -28.17 11.71 -19.96
C LEU A 69 -26.72 11.59 -19.49
N SER A 70 -26.34 12.17 -18.35
CA SER A 70 -24.97 12.15 -17.82
C SER A 70 -25.00 12.19 -16.30
N LYS A 71 -25.29 11.05 -15.68
CA LYS A 71 -25.15 10.87 -14.23
C LYS A 71 -23.67 10.99 -13.87
N LYS A 72 -23.32 11.98 -13.04
CA LYS A 72 -21.97 12.11 -12.50
C LYS A 72 -21.78 11.10 -11.38
N VAL A 73 -20.58 10.53 -11.31
CA VAL A 73 -20.16 9.60 -10.27
C VAL A 73 -19.02 10.25 -9.50
N VAL A 74 -19.23 10.50 -8.20
CA VAL A 74 -18.30 11.28 -7.38
C VAL A 74 -17.79 10.45 -6.20
N GLY A 75 -16.49 10.53 -5.95
CA GLY A 75 -15.85 9.84 -4.83
C GLY A 75 -14.57 10.54 -4.36
N VAL A 76 -13.77 9.79 -3.60
CA VAL A 76 -12.45 10.17 -3.11
C VAL A 76 -11.46 9.06 -3.40
N ALA A 77 -10.16 9.37 -3.44
CA ALA A 77 -9.08 8.39 -3.40
C ALA A 77 -8.44 8.44 -2.00
N HIS A 78 -8.63 7.37 -1.23
CA HIS A 78 -8.21 7.31 0.16
C HIS A 78 -7.04 6.35 0.33
N ASN A 79 -5.92 6.85 0.84
CA ASN A 79 -4.77 6.02 1.19
C ASN A 79 -5.10 5.06 2.32
N VAL A 80 -4.71 3.81 2.17
CA VAL A 80 -4.75 2.82 3.24
C VAL A 80 -3.42 2.07 3.24
N SER A 81 -2.88 1.86 4.43
CA SER A 81 -1.62 1.17 4.63
C SER A 81 -1.82 0.09 5.68
N PHE A 82 -1.27 -1.10 5.43
CA PHE A 82 -1.27 -2.14 6.45
C PHE A 82 -0.17 -1.84 7.46
N THR A 83 -0.54 -1.35 8.63
CA THR A 83 0.43 -1.04 9.69
C THR A 83 0.56 -2.20 10.66
N ARG A 84 1.79 -2.50 11.07
CA ARG A 84 2.06 -3.51 12.09
C ARG A 84 3.08 -3.03 13.12
N PRO A 85 2.96 -3.48 14.39
CA PRO A 85 3.92 -3.12 15.41
C PRO A 85 5.24 -3.87 15.21
N TYR A 86 6.37 -3.20 15.43
CA TYR A 86 7.67 -3.86 15.52
C TYR A 86 7.78 -4.67 16.82
N GLY A 87 7.33 -4.09 17.93
CA GLY A 87 7.38 -4.71 19.25
C GLY A 87 6.10 -4.58 20.08
N LEU A 88 6.07 -5.21 21.26
CA LEU A 88 4.91 -5.20 22.16
C LEU A 88 4.48 -3.78 22.54
N PHE A 89 5.45 -2.90 22.73
CA PHE A 89 5.20 -1.50 23.11
C PHE A 89 4.68 -0.63 21.96
N ASP A 90 4.79 -1.12 20.72
CA ASP A 90 4.36 -0.39 19.53
C ASP A 90 2.89 -0.66 19.16
N VAL A 91 2.25 -1.63 19.83
CA VAL A 91 0.84 -2.00 19.57
C VAL A 91 -0.08 -0.80 19.77
N ALA A 92 0.10 -0.04 20.86
CA ALA A 92 -0.72 1.14 21.13
C ALA A 92 -0.53 2.24 20.07
N ALA A 93 0.70 2.42 19.59
CA ALA A 93 0.99 3.39 18.53
C ALA A 93 0.31 3.02 17.21
N VAL A 94 0.33 1.73 16.84
CA VAL A 94 -0.36 1.21 15.65
C VAL A 94 -1.87 1.35 15.79
N THR A 95 -2.45 0.99 16.95
CA THR A 95 -3.88 1.16 17.21
C THR A 95 -4.30 2.62 17.10
N LEU A 96 -3.53 3.53 17.69
CA LEU A 96 -3.79 4.97 17.60
C LEU A 96 -3.70 5.45 16.15
N ALA A 97 -2.63 5.12 15.43
CA ALA A 97 -2.46 5.50 14.02
C ALA A 97 -3.65 5.04 13.18
N ASN A 98 -4.02 3.75 13.27
CA ASN A 98 -5.16 3.20 12.53
C ASN A 98 -6.49 3.86 12.90
N SER A 99 -6.69 4.20 14.18
CA SER A 99 -7.89 4.91 14.63
C SER A 99 -8.03 6.31 14.05
N LEU A 100 -6.93 6.91 13.57
CA LEU A 100 -6.89 8.24 12.98
C LEU A 100 -6.93 8.22 11.46
N THR A 101 -6.29 7.22 10.83
CA THR A 101 -6.02 7.25 9.38
C THR A 101 -6.93 6.36 8.55
N LEU A 102 -7.40 5.21 9.07
CA LEU A 102 -8.12 4.24 8.23
C LEU A 102 -9.54 4.71 7.88
N PHE A 103 -10.38 4.94 8.89
CA PHE A 103 -11.82 5.16 8.69
C PHE A 103 -12.33 6.59 8.90
N PRO A 104 -11.79 7.41 9.84
CA PRO A 104 -12.46 8.65 10.25
C PRO A 104 -12.79 9.64 9.12
N TYR A 105 -11.92 9.78 8.13
CA TYR A 105 -12.20 10.68 7.02
C TYR A 105 -13.35 10.16 6.15
N VAL A 106 -13.32 8.88 5.74
CA VAL A 106 -14.38 8.28 4.93
C VAL A 106 -15.70 8.25 5.71
N ASP A 107 -15.67 7.97 7.02
CA ASP A 107 -16.83 8.07 7.90
C ASP A 107 -17.49 9.46 7.87
N SER A 108 -16.67 10.53 7.79
CA SER A 108 -17.18 11.90 7.80
C SER A 108 -17.84 12.36 6.50
N ILE A 109 -17.67 11.59 5.41
CA ILE A 109 -18.19 11.93 4.08
C ILE A 109 -19.06 10.81 3.49
N CYS A 110 -19.34 9.75 4.25
CA CYS A 110 -19.89 8.51 3.70
C CYS A 110 -21.31 8.65 3.12
N ASP A 111 -22.02 9.73 3.47
CA ASP A 111 -23.33 10.10 2.91
C ASP A 111 -23.24 10.81 1.55
N LYS A 112 -22.02 11.16 1.10
CA LYS A 112 -21.73 11.91 -0.13
C LYS A 112 -20.71 11.19 -1.01
N LEU A 113 -20.88 9.87 -1.20
CA LEU A 113 -20.01 9.05 -2.05
C LEU A 113 -20.83 8.16 -2.98
N ASP A 114 -20.48 8.13 -4.26
CA ASP A 114 -20.95 7.12 -5.21
C ASP A 114 -20.00 5.93 -5.35
N PHE A 115 -18.73 6.09 -4.95
CA PHE A 115 -17.72 5.04 -4.87
C PHE A 115 -16.63 5.41 -3.87
N ILE A 116 -15.88 4.41 -3.39
CA ILE A 116 -14.72 4.59 -2.53
C ILE A 116 -13.45 4.21 -3.31
N GLY A 117 -12.59 5.18 -3.58
CA GLY A 117 -11.26 4.93 -4.13
C GLY A 117 -10.29 4.50 -3.03
N ILE A 118 -9.53 3.44 -3.28
CA ILE A 118 -8.53 2.88 -2.38
C ILE A 118 -7.15 3.01 -3.02
N ASN A 119 -6.26 3.75 -2.36
CA ASN A 119 -4.83 3.78 -2.68
C ASN A 119 -4.09 2.86 -1.71
N TYR A 120 -3.40 1.85 -2.22
CA TYR A 120 -2.65 0.90 -1.40
C TYR A 120 -1.28 0.64 -1.99
N TYR A 121 -0.25 0.71 -1.17
CA TYR A 121 1.13 0.51 -1.60
C TYR A 121 1.84 -0.65 -0.89
N GLY A 122 1.35 -1.10 0.26
CA GLY A 122 1.94 -2.19 1.01
C GLY A 122 1.77 -2.02 2.52
N GLN A 123 2.79 -2.45 3.26
CA GLN A 123 2.83 -2.40 4.71
C GLN A 123 3.85 -1.39 5.25
N GLU A 124 3.59 -0.96 6.48
CA GLU A 124 4.46 -0.15 7.32
C GLU A 124 4.67 -0.83 8.67
N VAL A 125 5.91 -0.79 9.16
CA VAL A 125 6.24 -1.31 10.49
C VAL A 125 6.49 -0.12 11.40
N ILE A 126 5.72 0.00 12.48
CA ILE A 126 5.83 1.12 13.41
C ILE A 126 6.71 0.72 14.60
N SER A 127 7.67 1.57 14.95
CA SER A 127 8.43 1.46 16.20
C SER A 127 8.59 2.84 16.85
N GLY A 128 8.03 3.00 18.05
CA GLY A 128 7.88 4.29 18.70
C GLY A 128 7.09 5.26 17.83
N ALA A 129 7.70 6.42 17.54
CA ALA A 129 7.10 7.47 16.72
C ALA A 129 7.49 7.39 15.22
N GLY A 130 8.20 6.34 14.79
CA GLY A 130 8.75 6.26 13.44
C GLY A 130 8.47 4.95 12.71
N LEU A 131 8.79 4.95 11.41
CA LEU A 131 8.75 3.76 10.58
C LEU A 131 10.04 2.97 10.72
N LYS A 132 9.94 1.67 10.95
CA LYS A 132 11.06 0.77 11.20
C LYS A 132 11.36 -0.05 9.95
N LEU A 133 12.64 -0.07 9.55
CA LEU A 133 13.12 -1.00 8.55
C LEU A 133 13.23 -2.40 9.16
N VAL A 134 12.58 -3.38 8.54
CA VAL A 134 12.72 -4.80 8.86
C VAL A 134 13.52 -5.48 7.76
N GLU A 135 14.75 -5.90 8.06
CA GLU A 135 15.69 -6.42 7.05
C GLU A 135 15.15 -7.61 6.27
N THR A 136 14.35 -8.47 6.92
CA THR A 136 13.77 -9.69 6.34
C THR A 136 12.54 -9.44 5.48
N ASP A 137 12.02 -8.22 5.41
CA ASP A 137 10.90 -7.87 4.53
C ASP A 137 11.40 -7.30 3.21
N GLU A 138 10.69 -7.58 2.12
CA GLU A 138 10.92 -6.95 0.81
C GLU A 138 10.34 -5.53 0.83
N TYR A 139 11.08 -4.53 0.34
CA TYR A 139 10.62 -3.13 0.28
C TYR A 139 10.71 -2.54 -1.13
N SER A 140 9.83 -1.61 -1.46
CA SER A 140 10.04 -0.69 -2.58
C SER A 140 11.28 0.17 -2.37
N GLU A 141 11.76 0.81 -3.44
CA GLU A 141 12.83 1.81 -3.36
C GLU A 141 12.42 3.01 -2.49
N SER A 142 11.12 3.27 -2.37
CA SER A 142 10.49 4.30 -1.52
C SER A 142 10.17 3.83 -0.09
N GLY A 143 10.68 2.68 0.35
CA GLY A 143 10.55 2.26 1.75
C GLY A 143 9.17 1.74 2.16
N ARG A 144 8.32 1.32 1.22
CA ARG A 144 7.07 0.61 1.52
C ARG A 144 7.31 -0.90 1.50
N GLY A 145 6.93 -1.61 2.56
CA GLY A 145 7.08 -3.07 2.60
C GLY A 145 6.08 -3.75 1.66
N VAL A 146 6.50 -4.74 0.88
CA VAL A 146 5.61 -5.47 -0.03
C VAL A 146 4.69 -6.38 0.80
N TYR A 147 3.37 -6.24 0.62
CA TYR A 147 2.40 -7.03 1.37
C TYR A 147 1.04 -7.14 0.66
N PRO A 148 0.84 -8.06 -0.30
CA PRO A 148 -0.43 -8.18 -1.02
C PRO A 148 -1.61 -8.61 -0.12
N ASP A 149 -1.36 -9.42 0.90
CA ASP A 149 -2.39 -9.85 1.87
C ASP A 149 -3.05 -8.68 2.62
N GLY A 150 -2.32 -7.57 2.81
CA GLY A 150 -2.86 -6.36 3.44
C GLY A 150 -3.95 -5.70 2.60
N LEU A 151 -3.79 -5.68 1.27
CA LEU A 151 -4.82 -5.14 0.36
C LEU A 151 -6.11 -5.94 0.46
N PHE A 152 -6.01 -7.27 0.44
CA PHE A 152 -7.18 -8.15 0.62
C PHE A 152 -7.87 -7.86 1.96
N ARG A 153 -7.13 -7.84 3.07
CA ARG A 153 -7.69 -7.59 4.41
C ARG A 153 -8.38 -6.23 4.50
N LEU A 154 -7.72 -5.17 4.03
CA LEU A 154 -8.29 -3.83 4.06
C LEU A 154 -9.54 -3.71 3.19
N LEU A 155 -9.59 -4.37 2.03
CA LEU A 155 -10.80 -4.41 1.22
C LEU A 155 -11.97 -5.11 1.94
N ILE A 156 -11.71 -6.20 2.66
CA ILE A 156 -12.73 -6.86 3.49
C ILE A 156 -13.19 -5.93 4.62
N ASP A 157 -12.26 -5.32 5.36
CA ASP A 157 -12.59 -4.43 6.48
C ASP A 157 -13.41 -3.21 6.03
N PHE A 158 -13.03 -2.58 4.92
CA PHE A 158 -13.76 -1.47 4.32
C PHE A 158 -15.13 -1.91 3.80
N HIS A 159 -15.21 -3.07 3.13
CA HIS A 159 -16.49 -3.59 2.67
C HIS A 159 -17.43 -3.86 3.83
N GLU A 160 -16.97 -4.54 4.89
CA GLU A 160 -17.78 -4.83 6.06
C GLU A 160 -18.31 -3.56 6.73
N ARG A 161 -17.49 -2.51 6.80
CA ARG A 161 -17.88 -1.21 7.35
C ARG A 161 -18.91 -0.48 6.47
N TYR A 162 -18.70 -0.44 5.16
CA TYR A 162 -19.45 0.42 4.24
C TYR A 162 -20.48 -0.30 3.37
N LYS A 163 -20.66 -1.62 3.48
CA LYS A 163 -21.63 -2.40 2.66
C LYS A 163 -23.06 -1.91 2.75
N HIS A 164 -23.44 -1.26 3.85
CA HIS A 164 -24.78 -0.68 4.03
C HIS A 164 -25.05 0.48 3.05
N LEU A 165 -24.00 1.16 2.58
CA LEU A 165 -24.09 2.24 1.57
C LEU A 165 -24.29 1.70 0.15
N LYS A 166 -23.97 0.41 -0.09
CA LYS A 166 -24.03 -0.24 -1.40
C LYS A 166 -23.22 0.48 -2.49
N VAL A 167 -22.15 1.15 -2.09
CA VAL A 167 -21.22 1.81 -3.02
C VAL A 167 -20.08 0.86 -3.41
N PRO A 168 -19.64 0.88 -4.68
CA PRO A 168 -18.48 0.14 -5.14
C PRO A 168 -17.15 0.71 -4.67
N PHE A 169 -16.10 -0.10 -4.81
CA PHE A 169 -14.71 0.31 -4.65
C PHE A 169 -14.00 0.43 -6.00
N ILE A 170 -13.01 1.31 -6.08
CA ILE A 170 -12.03 1.37 -7.18
C ILE A 170 -10.64 1.36 -6.54
N ILE A 171 -9.73 0.49 -7.01
CA ILE A 171 -8.33 0.64 -6.63
C ILE A 171 -7.78 1.81 -7.44
N THR A 172 -7.71 2.98 -6.84
CA THR A 172 -7.35 4.24 -7.50
C THR A 172 -5.84 4.39 -7.66
N GLU A 173 -5.07 3.79 -6.75
CA GLU A 173 -3.62 3.64 -6.88
C GLU A 173 -3.15 2.31 -6.28
N ASN A 174 -2.41 1.53 -7.06
CA ASN A 174 -1.57 0.45 -6.55
C ASN A 174 -0.33 0.30 -7.42
N GLY A 175 0.84 0.26 -6.79
CA GLY A 175 2.10 0.26 -7.53
C GLY A 175 3.32 0.17 -6.63
N ILE A 176 4.50 0.11 -7.25
CA ILE A 176 5.76 -0.04 -6.54
C ILE A 176 6.90 0.71 -7.22
N ALA A 177 7.69 1.43 -6.40
CA ALA A 177 8.97 1.98 -6.82
C ALA A 177 10.00 0.85 -6.99
N ASP A 178 10.51 0.70 -8.21
CA ASP A 178 11.44 -0.35 -8.64
C ASP A 178 12.06 -0.01 -10.01
N GLU A 179 13.21 0.63 -10.06
CA GLU A 179 13.91 0.97 -11.29
C GLU A 179 14.23 -0.27 -12.13
N THR A 180 14.54 -1.39 -11.47
CA THR A 180 15.01 -2.64 -12.09
C THR A 180 13.89 -3.47 -12.73
N ASP A 181 12.63 -3.23 -12.35
CA ASP A 181 11.43 -3.97 -12.77
C ASP A 181 11.38 -5.45 -12.32
N VAL A 182 12.24 -5.84 -11.39
CA VAL A 182 12.35 -7.22 -10.87
C VAL A 182 11.23 -7.54 -9.88
N ILE A 183 10.88 -6.60 -8.99
CA ILE A 183 9.78 -6.80 -8.02
C ILE A 183 8.43 -6.30 -8.55
N ARG A 184 8.40 -5.40 -9.54
CA ARG A 184 7.15 -4.83 -10.07
C ARG A 184 6.20 -5.86 -10.66
N ARG A 185 6.71 -6.80 -11.47
CA ARG A 185 5.87 -7.85 -12.07
C ARG A 185 5.23 -8.77 -11.04
N PRO A 186 5.96 -9.40 -10.11
CA PRO A 186 5.30 -10.20 -9.09
C PRO A 186 4.40 -9.32 -8.19
N TYR A 187 4.76 -8.06 -7.91
CA TYR A 187 3.92 -7.15 -7.11
C TYR A 187 2.55 -6.96 -7.76
N LEU A 188 2.55 -6.59 -9.04
CA LEU A 188 1.35 -6.40 -9.86
C LEU A 188 0.45 -7.64 -9.81
N LEU A 189 1.02 -8.83 -10.06
CA LEU A 189 0.25 -10.07 -10.11
C LEU A 189 -0.35 -10.43 -8.75
N GLU A 190 0.42 -10.35 -7.67
CA GLU A 190 -0.08 -10.74 -6.35
C GLU A 190 -1.14 -9.77 -5.79
N HIS A 191 -1.02 -8.47 -6.06
CA HIS A 191 -2.04 -7.49 -5.63
C HIS A 191 -3.32 -7.62 -6.45
N LEU A 192 -3.23 -7.89 -7.76
CA LEU A 192 -4.43 -8.21 -8.56
C LEU A 192 -5.10 -9.50 -8.10
N LEU A 193 -4.35 -10.53 -7.70
CA LEU A 193 -4.89 -11.74 -7.08
C LEU A 193 -5.57 -11.46 -5.74
N ALA A 194 -5.02 -10.56 -4.92
CA ALA A 194 -5.63 -10.11 -3.67
C ALA A 194 -6.97 -9.39 -3.91
N VAL A 195 -7.03 -8.50 -4.91
CA VAL A 195 -8.29 -7.84 -5.34
C VAL A 195 -9.29 -8.87 -5.82
N TYR A 196 -8.88 -9.79 -6.69
CA TYR A 196 -9.74 -10.85 -7.20
C TYR A 196 -10.31 -11.73 -6.08
N ALA A 197 -9.49 -12.09 -5.09
CA ALA A 197 -9.94 -12.84 -3.92
C ALA A 197 -10.95 -12.06 -3.07
N ALA A 198 -10.80 -10.74 -2.93
CA ALA A 198 -11.79 -9.89 -2.26
C ALA A 198 -13.11 -9.86 -3.04
N MET A 199 -13.06 -9.78 -4.38
CA MET A 199 -14.25 -9.87 -5.23
C MET A 199 -14.98 -11.21 -5.07
N LEU A 200 -14.24 -12.33 -4.97
CA LEU A 200 -14.83 -13.64 -4.67
C LEU A 200 -15.51 -13.70 -3.29
N LYS A 201 -15.13 -12.83 -2.35
CA LYS A 201 -15.76 -12.67 -1.03
C LYS A 201 -16.92 -11.67 -1.03
N GLY A 202 -17.30 -11.13 -2.20
CA GLY A 202 -18.45 -10.23 -2.34
C GLY A 202 -18.10 -8.74 -2.33
N VAL A 203 -16.82 -8.37 -2.25
CA VAL A 203 -16.41 -6.95 -2.30
C VAL A 203 -16.63 -6.40 -3.73
N PRO A 204 -17.45 -5.35 -3.91
CA PRO A 204 -17.78 -4.82 -5.23
C PRO A 204 -16.67 -3.90 -5.76
N VAL A 205 -15.60 -4.47 -6.32
CA VAL A 205 -14.51 -3.71 -6.95
C VAL A 205 -14.79 -3.52 -8.44
N LEU A 206 -14.85 -2.26 -8.91
CA LEU A 206 -15.14 -1.93 -10.31
C LEU A 206 -13.91 -1.83 -11.21
N GLY A 207 -12.75 -1.50 -10.63
CA GLY A 207 -11.57 -1.19 -11.43
C GLY A 207 -10.28 -1.17 -10.63
N TYR A 208 -9.18 -1.24 -11.36
CA TYR A 208 -7.83 -1.20 -10.85
C TYR A 208 -6.99 -0.25 -11.70
N LEU A 209 -6.39 0.74 -11.05
CA LEU A 209 -5.51 1.74 -11.66
C LEU A 209 -4.10 1.54 -11.10
N PHE A 210 -3.17 1.17 -11.99
CA PHE A 210 -1.77 1.02 -11.61
C PHE A 210 -1.12 2.39 -11.44
N TRP A 211 -0.45 2.62 -10.30
CA TRP A 211 0.42 3.78 -10.11
C TRP A 211 1.86 3.40 -10.51
N THR A 212 2.35 3.81 -11.68
CA THR A 212 1.73 4.70 -12.67
C THR A 212 2.16 4.30 -14.09
N ILE A 213 1.61 4.94 -15.12
CA ILE A 213 2.02 4.67 -16.50
C ILE A 213 3.50 4.99 -16.75
N SER A 214 4.01 6.12 -16.23
CA SER A 214 5.37 6.58 -16.50
C SER A 214 6.07 7.12 -15.27
N ASP A 215 7.41 7.02 -15.22
CA ASP A 215 8.19 7.64 -14.15
C ASP A 215 7.88 9.13 -14.02
N ASN A 216 7.60 9.57 -12.79
CA ASN A 216 7.16 10.91 -12.47
C ASN A 216 8.03 11.52 -11.34
N TRP A 217 7.66 12.72 -10.88
CA TRP A 217 8.31 13.39 -9.75
C TRP A 217 7.63 12.97 -8.45
N GLU A 218 8.32 12.16 -7.64
CA GLU A 218 7.80 11.59 -6.41
C GLU A 218 7.98 12.56 -5.23
N TRP A 219 7.25 13.67 -5.27
CA TRP A 219 7.16 14.64 -4.17
C TRP A 219 8.53 15.10 -3.64
N ALA A 220 8.82 14.88 -2.35
CA ALA A 220 10.08 15.24 -1.71
C ALA A 220 11.24 14.30 -2.09
N ASP A 221 10.96 13.11 -2.63
CA ASP A 221 11.97 12.14 -3.08
C ASP A 221 12.48 12.45 -4.51
N GLY A 222 11.90 13.45 -5.18
CA GLY A 222 12.29 13.88 -6.51
C GLY A 222 12.12 12.80 -7.56
N TYR A 223 13.10 12.65 -8.46
CA TYR A 223 13.06 11.64 -9.53
C TYR A 223 13.69 10.30 -9.15
N GLY A 224 14.10 10.10 -7.89
CA GLY A 224 14.80 8.89 -7.46
C GLY A 224 13.93 7.64 -7.62
N PRO A 225 12.92 7.43 -6.75
CA PRO A 225 12.04 6.27 -6.83
C PRO A 225 11.33 6.16 -8.19
N LYS A 226 11.39 4.98 -8.83
CA LYS A 226 10.79 4.77 -10.16
C LYS A 226 9.51 3.97 -10.06
N PHE A 227 8.33 4.60 -10.19
CA PHE A 227 7.03 3.90 -10.13
C PHE A 227 6.49 3.45 -11.50
N GLY A 228 6.99 3.99 -12.61
CA GLY A 228 6.35 3.83 -13.91
C GLY A 228 6.42 2.42 -14.48
N LEU A 229 5.37 1.99 -15.18
CA LEU A 229 5.46 0.91 -16.16
C LEU A 229 6.38 1.28 -17.34
N VAL A 230 6.52 2.58 -17.60
CA VAL A 230 7.36 3.14 -18.66
C VAL A 230 8.42 4.04 -18.03
N ALA A 231 9.69 3.73 -18.29
CA ALA A 231 10.79 4.59 -17.88
C ALA A 231 10.81 5.89 -18.70
N VAL A 232 11.25 6.98 -18.09
CA VAL A 232 11.42 8.28 -18.78
C VAL A 232 12.89 8.69 -18.72
N ASP A 233 13.54 8.73 -19.87
CA ASP A 233 14.89 9.25 -20.01
C ASP A 233 14.86 10.78 -20.07
N ARG A 234 15.10 11.40 -18.91
CA ARG A 234 15.04 12.86 -18.75
C ARG A 234 16.24 13.59 -19.34
N ALA A 235 17.37 12.90 -19.52
CA ALA A 235 18.57 13.47 -20.13
C ALA A 235 18.49 13.47 -21.66
N ASN A 236 17.74 12.53 -22.24
CA ASN A 236 17.60 12.38 -23.68
C ASN A 236 16.18 12.71 -24.16
N GLY A 237 15.81 13.99 -24.12
CA GLY A 237 14.57 14.47 -24.75
C GLY A 237 13.27 13.86 -24.22
N LEU A 238 13.27 13.36 -22.98
CA LEU A 238 12.13 12.67 -22.36
C LEU A 238 11.74 11.37 -23.10
N VAL A 239 12.67 10.59 -23.65
CA VAL A 239 12.34 9.31 -24.33
C VAL A 239 11.61 8.36 -23.37
N ARG A 240 10.56 7.68 -23.87
CA ARG A 240 9.74 6.72 -23.09
C ARG A 240 10.14 5.30 -23.44
N ILE A 241 10.50 4.51 -22.43
CA ILE A 241 11.02 3.15 -22.59
C ILE A 241 10.14 2.20 -21.78
N PRO A 242 9.23 1.42 -22.41
CA PRO A 242 8.39 0.46 -21.68
C PRO A 242 9.22 -0.60 -20.96
N ARG A 243 8.93 -0.83 -19.67
CA ARG A 243 9.54 -1.90 -18.88
C ARG A 243 8.84 -3.25 -19.16
N PRO A 244 9.46 -4.40 -18.82
CA PRO A 244 8.80 -5.71 -18.94
C PRO A 244 7.41 -5.78 -18.28
N SER A 245 7.20 -5.11 -17.15
CA SER A 245 5.92 -4.95 -16.47
C SER A 245 4.85 -4.26 -17.31
N TYR A 246 5.19 -3.31 -18.18
CA TYR A 246 4.24 -2.68 -19.10
C TYR A 246 3.58 -3.72 -20.01
N TYR A 247 4.38 -4.62 -20.59
CA TYR A 247 3.89 -5.66 -21.48
C TYR A 247 3.07 -6.70 -20.71
N LEU A 248 3.49 -7.06 -19.48
CA LEU A 248 2.70 -7.94 -18.62
C LEU A 248 1.35 -7.31 -18.27
N PHE A 249 1.32 -6.05 -17.85
CA PHE A 249 0.08 -5.35 -17.52
C PHE A 249 -0.83 -5.22 -18.75
N THR A 250 -0.27 -4.92 -19.92
CA THR A 250 -0.99 -4.92 -21.20
C THR A 250 -1.65 -6.27 -21.47
N LYS A 251 -0.91 -7.38 -21.27
CA LYS A 251 -1.45 -8.74 -21.44
C LYS A 251 -2.59 -9.01 -20.44
N VAL A 252 -2.43 -8.64 -19.18
CA VAL A 252 -3.46 -8.84 -18.14
C VAL A 252 -4.72 -8.04 -18.46
N VAL A 253 -4.58 -6.75 -18.79
CA VAL A 253 -5.72 -5.86 -19.10
C VAL A 253 -6.48 -6.31 -20.35
N THR A 254 -5.76 -6.71 -21.41
CA THR A 254 -6.39 -7.14 -22.67
C THR A 254 -7.05 -8.52 -22.59
N THR A 255 -6.51 -9.42 -21.77
CA THR A 255 -7.05 -10.79 -21.64
C THR A 255 -8.00 -10.96 -20.46
N GLY A 256 -7.96 -10.05 -19.48
CA GLY A 256 -8.64 -10.18 -18.19
C GLY A 256 -8.13 -11.35 -17.34
N LYS A 257 -6.92 -11.86 -17.60
CA LYS A 257 -6.42 -13.11 -17.00
C LYS A 257 -4.99 -12.96 -16.48
N ILE A 258 -4.73 -13.64 -15.37
CA ILE A 258 -3.39 -13.91 -14.85
C ILE A 258 -3.12 -15.40 -15.05
N THR A 259 -2.08 -15.74 -15.81
CA THR A 259 -1.71 -17.14 -16.03
C THR A 259 -0.68 -17.60 -15.00
N ARG A 260 -0.66 -18.92 -14.77
CA ARG A 260 0.34 -19.55 -13.91
C ARG A 260 1.76 -19.36 -14.44
N GLU A 261 1.93 -19.43 -15.76
CA GLU A 261 3.23 -19.22 -16.42
C GLU A 261 3.75 -17.79 -16.18
N ASP A 262 2.90 -16.77 -16.33
CA ASP A 262 3.28 -15.38 -16.07
C ASP A 262 3.73 -15.20 -14.61
N ARG A 263 2.97 -15.79 -13.67
CA ARG A 263 3.28 -15.77 -12.24
C ARG A 263 4.61 -16.48 -11.95
N GLU A 264 4.79 -17.70 -12.43
CA GLU A 264 6.03 -18.47 -12.22
C GLU A 264 7.24 -17.76 -12.81
N LYS A 265 7.12 -17.18 -14.02
CA LYS A 265 8.20 -16.42 -14.66
C LYS A 265 8.60 -15.20 -13.83
N ALA A 266 7.63 -14.40 -13.37
CA ALA A 266 7.88 -13.21 -12.56
C ALA A 266 8.59 -13.57 -11.24
N TRP A 267 8.15 -14.64 -10.58
CA TRP A 267 8.75 -15.10 -9.32
C TRP A 267 10.12 -15.74 -9.49
N ASN A 268 10.33 -16.53 -10.54
CA ASN A 268 11.63 -17.15 -10.82
C ASN A 268 12.72 -16.09 -11.03
N GLU A 269 12.38 -14.98 -11.68
CA GLU A 269 13.30 -13.87 -11.88
C GLU A 269 13.69 -13.17 -10.57
N LEU A 270 12.69 -12.84 -9.73
CA LEU A 270 12.95 -12.28 -8.40
C LEU A 270 13.79 -13.23 -7.54
N GLN A 271 13.44 -14.52 -7.49
CA GLN A 271 14.19 -15.50 -6.71
C GLN A 271 15.62 -15.67 -7.21
N LYS A 272 15.85 -15.57 -8.52
CA LYS A 272 17.19 -15.58 -9.10
C LYS A 272 17.97 -14.35 -8.66
N ALA A 273 17.39 -13.15 -8.77
CA ALA A 273 18.03 -11.90 -8.36
C ALA A 273 18.39 -11.90 -6.86
N ALA A 274 17.50 -12.42 -6.01
CA ALA A 274 17.74 -12.57 -4.58
C ALA A 274 18.88 -13.55 -4.26
N LYS A 275 18.90 -14.74 -4.89
CA LYS A 275 19.98 -15.74 -4.71
C LYS A 275 21.34 -15.23 -5.19
N GLU A 276 21.34 -14.46 -6.27
CA GLU A 276 22.53 -13.80 -6.82
C GLU A 276 22.94 -12.55 -6.03
N LYS A 277 22.19 -12.18 -4.99
CA LYS A 277 22.41 -10.99 -4.15
C LYS A 277 22.51 -9.71 -4.97
N GLN A 278 21.74 -9.63 -6.06
CA GLN A 278 21.62 -8.41 -6.83
C GLN A 278 21.05 -7.31 -5.92
N THR A 279 21.48 -6.07 -6.15
CA THR A 279 21.03 -4.91 -5.38
C THR A 279 20.14 -4.01 -6.23
N ARG A 280 19.35 -3.20 -5.55
CA ARG A 280 18.56 -2.12 -6.13
C ARG A 280 18.68 -0.84 -5.30
N PRO A 281 18.39 0.33 -5.90
CA PRO A 281 18.32 1.58 -5.17
C PRO A 281 17.33 1.54 -3.99
N PHE A 282 17.64 2.29 -2.94
CA PHE A 282 16.80 2.48 -1.78
C PHE A 282 16.95 3.93 -1.28
N TYR A 283 15.86 4.69 -1.40
CA TYR A 283 15.80 6.15 -1.19
C TYR A 283 15.27 6.51 0.22
N ARG A 284 15.61 5.72 1.23
CA ARG A 284 15.31 6.04 2.63
C ARG A 284 16.58 6.01 3.45
N GLU A 285 16.83 7.10 4.18
CA GLU A 285 17.86 7.11 5.21
C GLU A 285 17.40 6.22 6.37
N VAL A 286 18.32 5.47 6.95
CA VAL A 286 18.07 4.59 8.10
C VAL A 286 19.01 4.97 9.22
N ASN A 287 18.47 5.42 10.34
CA ASN A 287 19.30 5.79 11.50
C ASN A 287 19.86 4.54 12.21
N LYS A 288 20.71 4.75 13.22
CA LYS A 288 21.32 3.65 14.01
C LYS A 288 20.29 2.76 14.72
N GLN A 289 19.10 3.28 14.96
CA GLN A 289 17.97 2.56 15.55
C GLN A 289 17.10 1.87 14.50
N GLY A 290 17.47 1.89 13.21
CA GLY A 290 16.73 1.25 12.12
C GLY A 290 15.45 1.98 11.71
N LEU A 291 15.25 3.23 12.14
CA LEU A 291 14.11 4.05 11.73
C LEU A 291 14.39 4.68 10.36
N MET A 292 13.39 4.59 9.47
CA MET A 292 13.41 5.13 8.13
C MET A 292 12.92 6.58 8.10
N TYR A 293 13.60 7.43 7.34
CA TYR A 293 13.20 8.81 7.10
C TYR A 293 13.14 9.08 5.59
N ALA A 294 12.19 9.94 5.20
CA ALA A 294 12.15 10.52 3.85
C ALA A 294 13.12 11.70 3.78
N GLY A 295 13.83 11.85 2.65
CA GLY A 295 14.96 12.77 2.56
C GLY A 295 16.21 12.27 3.28
N GLY A 296 17.32 13.00 3.15
CA GLY A 296 18.60 12.70 3.81
C GLY A 296 19.63 11.94 2.95
N LEU A 297 19.29 11.61 1.70
CA LEU A 297 20.21 10.97 0.77
C LEU A 297 20.36 11.79 -0.50
N ASP A 298 21.58 12.27 -0.77
CA ASP A 298 21.95 12.84 -2.06
C ASP A 298 22.03 11.74 -3.14
N GLU A 299 22.37 10.51 -2.73
CA GLU A 299 22.44 9.31 -3.57
C GLU A 299 21.77 8.11 -2.88
N PRO A 300 21.10 7.21 -3.63
CA PRO A 300 20.44 6.05 -3.03
C PRO A 300 21.43 5.08 -2.40
N THR A 301 21.03 4.47 -1.30
CA THR A 301 21.72 3.28 -0.78
C THR A 301 21.37 2.07 -1.64
N GLN A 302 22.28 1.10 -1.73
CA GLN A 302 22.03 -0.15 -2.46
C GLN A 302 21.58 -1.23 -1.49
N ARG A 303 20.42 -1.84 -1.77
CA ARG A 303 19.84 -2.90 -0.94
C ARG A 303 19.65 -4.19 -1.74
N PRO A 304 20.01 -5.37 -1.21
CA PRO A 304 19.76 -6.63 -1.89
C PRO A 304 18.27 -6.97 -1.96
N PHE A 305 17.87 -7.72 -2.99
CA PHE A 305 16.57 -8.42 -2.99
C PHE A 305 16.51 -9.44 -1.86
N ILE A 306 15.31 -9.66 -1.32
CA ILE A 306 15.13 -10.54 -0.16
C ILE A 306 14.62 -11.90 -0.63
N GLU A 307 15.26 -12.98 -0.15
CA GLU A 307 14.76 -14.35 -0.32
C GLU A 307 13.56 -14.62 0.60
N ARG A 308 12.42 -14.00 0.29
CA ARG A 308 11.16 -14.16 1.01
C ARG A 308 10.01 -14.45 0.04
N ASP A 309 9.17 -15.40 0.42
CA ASP A 309 7.93 -15.69 -0.30
C ASP A 309 6.82 -14.77 0.22
N TRP A 310 6.54 -13.72 -0.55
CA TRP A 310 5.43 -12.79 -0.29
C TRP A 310 4.26 -12.99 -1.25
N ARG A 311 4.16 -14.15 -1.92
CA ARG A 311 2.98 -14.51 -2.71
C ARG A 311 1.72 -14.33 -1.89
N PHE A 312 0.66 -13.82 -2.50
CA PHE A 312 -0.63 -13.63 -1.86
C PHE A 312 -1.11 -14.96 -1.24
N GLY A 313 -1.41 -14.94 0.06
CA GLY A 313 -1.82 -16.13 0.83
C GLY A 313 -0.67 -16.99 1.36
N HIS A 314 0.59 -16.68 1.01
CA HIS A 314 1.78 -17.38 1.48
C HIS A 314 2.66 -16.52 2.40
N TYR A 315 2.32 -15.24 2.60
CA TYR A 315 3.12 -14.34 3.43
C TYR A 315 3.08 -14.79 4.90
N GLU A 316 4.21 -15.32 5.39
CA GLU A 316 4.36 -15.70 6.80
C GLU A 316 4.73 -14.48 7.65
N MET A 317 3.75 -13.86 8.30
CA MET A 317 3.99 -12.74 9.21
C MET A 317 4.95 -13.17 10.33
N GLU A 318 6.12 -12.54 10.38
CA GLU A 318 6.96 -12.63 11.55
C GLU A 318 6.26 -11.87 12.68
N GLY A 319 5.89 -12.57 13.75
CA GLY A 319 5.40 -11.92 14.97
C GLY A 319 6.43 -10.92 15.52
N LEU A 320 6.02 -10.13 16.52
CA LEU A 320 6.78 -9.03 17.11
C LEU A 320 8.30 -9.28 17.20
N GLN A 321 9.06 -8.41 16.54
CA GLN A 321 10.48 -8.59 16.25
C GLN A 321 11.41 -8.14 17.39
N ASP A 322 10.94 -7.39 18.38
CA ASP A 322 11.81 -6.87 19.45
C ASP A 322 12.35 -7.97 20.40
N PRO A 323 13.49 -7.74 21.09
CA PRO A 323 14.10 -8.74 21.97
C PRO A 323 13.20 -9.26 23.09
N LEU A 324 12.38 -8.41 23.71
CA LEU A 324 11.47 -8.81 24.78
C LEU A 324 10.32 -9.64 24.23
N SER A 325 9.80 -9.28 23.06
CA SER A 325 8.83 -10.11 22.35
C SER A 325 9.38 -11.47 21.96
N ARG A 326 10.63 -11.54 21.49
CA ARG A 326 11.28 -12.81 21.17
C ARG A 326 11.47 -13.67 22.42
N LEU A 327 11.92 -13.06 23.52
CA LEU A 327 12.07 -13.73 24.80
C LEU A 327 10.71 -14.23 25.32
N SER A 328 9.68 -13.38 25.30
CA SER A 328 8.32 -13.74 25.68
C SER A 328 7.78 -14.89 24.84
N ARG A 329 7.92 -14.83 23.50
CA ARG A 329 7.54 -15.94 22.60
C ARG A 329 8.33 -17.21 22.84
N TYR A 330 9.59 -17.12 23.25
CA TYR A 330 10.42 -18.26 23.60
C TYR A 330 9.95 -18.89 24.92
N LEU A 331 9.71 -18.08 25.95
CA LEU A 331 9.24 -18.52 27.27
C LEU A 331 7.82 -19.09 27.24
N LEU A 332 6.94 -18.46 26.46
CA LEU A 332 5.54 -18.87 26.28
C LEU A 332 5.36 -19.90 25.17
N ARG A 333 6.45 -20.37 24.55
CA ARG A 333 6.36 -21.40 23.52
C ARG A 333 5.88 -22.68 24.21
N PRO A 334 4.71 -23.23 23.84
CA PRO A 334 4.36 -24.55 24.35
C PRO A 334 5.47 -25.52 23.93
N PHE A 335 5.86 -26.44 24.83
CA PHE A 335 6.71 -27.59 24.52
C PHE A 335 6.01 -28.51 23.52
N SER A 336 5.84 -28.05 22.29
CA SER A 336 5.35 -28.83 21.18
C SER A 336 6.56 -29.33 20.42
N LEU A 337 6.80 -30.64 20.53
CA LEU A 337 7.71 -31.37 19.66
C LEU A 337 7.38 -31.00 18.21
N ARG A 338 8.27 -30.23 17.58
CA ARG A 338 8.22 -29.98 16.13
C ARG A 338 8.20 -31.35 15.44
N LYS A 339 7.01 -31.81 15.04
CA LYS A 339 6.89 -32.91 14.08
C LYS A 339 7.64 -32.44 12.84
N LYS A 340 8.75 -33.10 12.51
CA LYS A 340 9.46 -32.89 11.24
C LYS A 340 8.39 -32.90 10.13
N ARG A 341 8.20 -31.76 9.45
CA ARG A 341 7.37 -31.68 8.24
C ARG A 341 7.97 -32.70 7.28
N LYS A 342 7.29 -33.83 7.05
CA LYS A 342 7.65 -34.78 6.00
C LYS A 342 7.64 -34.01 4.69
N HIS A 343 8.70 -34.15 3.88
CA HIS A 343 8.68 -33.74 2.48
C HIS A 343 7.44 -34.32 1.81
N LYS A 344 6.43 -33.48 1.57
CA LYS A 344 5.33 -33.84 0.66
C LYS A 344 5.94 -33.83 -0.73
N LYS A 345 5.89 -34.98 -1.42
CA LYS A 345 6.10 -35.08 -2.86
C LYS A 345 5.24 -33.99 -3.51
N VAL A 346 5.86 -33.17 -4.37
CA VAL A 346 5.15 -32.18 -5.19
C VAL A 346 4.17 -32.95 -6.06
N ASN A 347 2.89 -32.97 -5.67
CA ASN A 347 1.84 -33.50 -6.51
C ASN A 347 1.54 -32.43 -7.56
N SER A 348 1.56 -32.81 -8.83
CA SER A 348 1.47 -31.94 -10.01
C SER A 348 0.07 -31.34 -10.25
N GLU A 349 -0.83 -31.44 -9.29
CA GLU A 349 -2.17 -30.86 -9.31
C GLU A 349 -2.38 -30.07 -8.02
N LEU A 350 -1.93 -28.82 -8.02
CA LEU A 350 -2.33 -27.82 -7.03
C LEU A 350 -3.32 -26.89 -7.71
N VAL A 351 -4.60 -27.27 -7.59
CA VAL A 351 -5.74 -26.38 -7.77
C VAL A 351 -5.60 -25.25 -6.74
N LEU A 352 -5.99 -24.03 -7.10
CA LEU A 352 -6.21 -22.94 -6.14
C LEU A 352 -7.21 -23.42 -5.09
N GLU A 353 -6.74 -23.92 -3.94
CA GLU A 353 -7.60 -24.13 -2.79
C GLU A 353 -7.75 -22.77 -2.06
N PRO A 354 -8.96 -22.20 -1.96
CA PRO A 354 -9.20 -21.08 -1.07
C PRO A 354 -8.89 -21.50 0.37
N LEU A 355 -8.30 -20.58 1.15
CA LEU A 355 -8.08 -20.72 2.59
C LEU A 355 -9.32 -21.37 3.24
N GLU A 356 -9.15 -22.59 3.78
CA GLU A 356 -10.21 -23.30 4.50
C GLU A 356 -10.74 -22.41 5.63
N LEU A 357 -12.02 -22.10 5.56
CA LEU A 357 -12.77 -21.37 6.58
C LEU A 357 -13.03 -22.35 7.74
N SER A 358 -12.50 -22.08 8.93
CA SER A 358 -13.05 -22.65 10.15
C SER A 358 -14.40 -21.97 10.42
N ALA A 359 -15.46 -22.78 10.51
CA ALA A 359 -16.82 -22.36 10.84
C ALA A 359 -16.94 -21.74 12.23
#